data_AF-A0A507F1R0-F1
#
_entry.id   AF-A0A507F1R0-F1
#
_cell.length_a   1.000
_cell.length_b   1.000
_cell.length_c   1.000
_cell.angle_alpha   90.00
_cell.angle_beta   90.00
_cell.angle_gamma   90.00
#
_symmetry.space_group_name_H-M   'P 1'
#
loop_
_entity.id
_entity.type
_entity.pdbx_description
1 polymer ?
#
loop_
_entity_poly.entity_id
_entity_poly.type
_entity_poly.pdbx_seq_one_letter_code
_entity_poly.pdbx_strand_id
1 'polypeptide(L)'
;MVLLPYPNSTAFEETWPTCYKIVLSILTLFWAVTTGLFIMRRKSQLMAGREVGWTLVQAVAGWLAVATSCLTKIYFSQPCFIQLWAYNLTGMAWCLAMLVRGIKFYFQVQLNHVKLFGTGSLERIPTYLSDEPSSTSTQVSRTASLRDKPTIMRGLYLPSSIPPSPVSNSSEYGAIHPSITSLSRMGRRAGGSYHFEPRDTVRGMRDNWWWTNRERSTDRYLLFWFGVIMGVDVIGMVLVQIFTKTFQIWPTVATSPGCVSQWEYLPQFLGTFLYYTIACPIVLWRLRSVRDNYGVRNDLLISVLTTMPLFTNNAGYVAVSGMALHSADRLPSVASTQLSYRDERIRAKMVLLHNMTSFAQVLSDKTIWDQFKTYMAADFCVENALFFEAYQELLVIAAAAFARANIVIAGMPHHGSALATSTIRSGKIFNDLLRRRASMSGGGYPLQITQVCSLTRNRAPSPAPSSRLSSTNSGSSPHIETSAPPSKSCENEQVGGPLPAFVDMPVPESARALYKAFYENYLEPGAPYEVNLPSSIREQVQHALSEDKITVGMYDTAKDEVVQIMFLNSFPTFLHAIRNQGQYTVDIAGSGDIHEPGIGVDNGMEKGGSQGPMESGEP
;
A
#
# COMPACT_ATOMS: atom_id res chain seq x y z
N MET A 1 38.82 -10.11 50.21
CA MET A 1 37.90 -9.17 49.54
C MET A 1 38.13 -7.81 50.17
N VAL A 2 39.01 -7.00 49.57
CA VAL A 2 39.42 -5.69 50.10
C VAL A 2 38.35 -4.69 49.70
N LEU A 3 37.61 -4.18 50.68
CA LEU A 3 36.70 -3.04 50.51
C LEU A 3 37.57 -1.81 50.22
N LEU A 4 37.84 -1.55 48.94
CA LEU A 4 38.38 -0.25 48.54
C LEU A 4 37.33 0.81 48.90
N PRO A 5 37.71 1.87 49.63
CA PRO A 5 36.80 2.96 49.94
C PRO A 5 36.32 3.58 48.63
N TYR A 6 35.02 3.52 48.38
CA TYR A 6 34.39 4.19 47.24
C TYR A 6 34.73 5.69 47.34
N PRO A 7 35.51 6.25 46.41
CA PRO A 7 35.85 7.67 46.46
C PRO A 7 34.56 8.50 46.33
N ASN A 8 34.26 9.28 47.37
CA ASN A 8 33.23 10.32 47.48
C ASN A 8 32.07 10.22 46.47
N SER A 9 31.04 9.43 46.79
CA SER A 9 29.84 9.20 45.97
C SER A 9 28.99 10.45 45.72
N THR A 10 29.18 11.52 46.49
CA THR A 10 28.37 12.74 46.41
C THR A 10 28.56 13.52 45.12
N ALA A 11 29.76 13.53 44.55
CA ALA A 11 30.02 14.20 43.26
C ALA A 11 29.32 13.51 42.08
N PHE A 12 29.08 12.21 42.17
CA PHE A 12 28.44 11.46 41.11
C PHE A 12 26.92 11.70 41.07
N GLU A 13 26.28 11.80 42.24
CA GLU A 13 24.82 11.99 42.35
C GLU A 13 24.34 13.33 41.76
N GLU A 14 25.15 14.40 41.83
CA GLU A 14 24.79 15.70 41.26
C GLU A 14 24.87 15.76 39.72
N THR A 15 25.69 14.89 39.11
CA THR A 15 25.92 14.93 37.64
C THR A 15 24.82 14.25 36.82
N TRP A 16 24.18 13.21 37.36
CA TRP A 16 23.19 12.40 36.64
C TRP A 16 21.97 13.19 36.14
N PRO A 17 21.29 14.01 36.96
CA PRO A 17 20.12 14.77 36.50
C PRO A 17 20.44 15.69 35.32
N THR A 18 21.65 16.27 35.31
CA THR A 18 22.12 17.12 34.22
C THR A 18 22.31 16.32 32.94
N CYS A 19 22.92 15.13 33.00
CA CYS A 19 23.04 14.23 31.86
C CYS A 19 21.67 13.84 31.31
N TYR A 20 20.72 13.43 32.16
CA TYR A 20 19.38 13.05 31.71
C TYR A 20 18.60 14.21 31.08
N LYS A 21 18.75 15.45 31.58
CA LYS A 21 18.15 16.66 30.96
C LYS A 21 18.70 16.89 29.56
N ILE A 22 20.01 16.77 29.37
CA ILE A 22 20.66 16.91 28.05
C ILE A 22 20.14 15.83 27.11
N VAL A 23 20.14 14.57 27.54
CA VAL A 23 19.66 13.43 26.74
C VAL A 23 18.18 13.61 26.36
N LEU A 24 17.31 13.95 27.31
CA LEU A 24 15.89 14.20 27.06
C LEU A 24 15.70 15.35 26.05
N SER A 25 16.48 16.41 26.16
CA SER A 25 16.42 17.55 25.24
C SER A 25 16.80 17.15 23.82
N ILE A 26 17.91 16.42 23.65
CA ILE A 26 18.37 15.90 22.35
C ILE A 26 17.33 14.95 21.76
N LEU A 27 16.82 14.00 22.56
CA LEU A 27 15.82 13.02 22.09
C LEU A 27 14.48 13.67 21.74
N THR A 28 14.09 14.72 22.43
CA THR A 28 12.87 15.50 22.14
C THR A 28 13.04 16.30 20.86
N LEU A 29 14.17 16.98 20.67
CA LEU A 29 14.48 17.68 19.43
C LEU A 29 14.49 16.71 18.24
N PHE A 30 15.19 15.59 18.37
CA PHE A 30 15.22 14.55 17.34
C PHE A 30 13.80 14.03 17.02
N TRP A 31 12.99 13.76 18.04
CA TRP A 31 11.63 13.26 17.85
C TRP A 31 10.76 14.30 17.13
N ALA A 32 10.85 15.57 17.52
CA ALA A 32 10.11 16.66 16.90
C ALA A 32 10.51 16.84 15.42
N VAL A 33 11.81 16.83 15.12
CA VAL A 33 12.32 16.95 13.75
C VAL A 33 11.87 15.77 12.90
N THR A 34 12.05 14.54 13.37
CA THR A 34 11.66 13.33 12.60
C THR A 34 10.15 13.22 12.40
N THR A 35 9.35 13.53 13.43
CA THR A 35 7.88 13.58 13.32
C THR A 35 7.43 14.70 12.39
N GLY A 36 8.05 15.87 12.47
CA GLY A 36 7.80 17.00 11.57
C GLY A 36 8.09 16.64 10.11
N LEU A 37 9.25 16.03 9.84
CA LEU A 37 9.61 15.53 8.50
C LEU A 37 8.62 14.47 8.00
N PHE A 38 8.18 13.55 8.87
CA PHE A 38 7.16 12.56 8.53
C PHE A 38 5.83 13.22 8.13
N ILE A 39 5.36 14.20 8.92
CA ILE A 39 4.11 14.94 8.62
C ILE A 39 4.26 15.76 7.34
N MET A 40 5.39 16.44 7.12
CA MET A 40 5.65 17.22 5.90
C MET A 40 5.66 16.32 4.66
N ARG A 41 6.22 15.12 4.77
CA ARG A 41 6.32 14.15 3.68
C ARG A 41 5.10 13.26 3.48
N ARG A 42 4.02 13.45 4.24
CA ARG A 42 2.80 12.63 4.14
C ARG A 42 2.20 12.56 2.74
N LYS A 43 2.45 13.56 1.89
CA LYS A 43 1.95 13.62 0.51
C LYS A 43 2.79 12.82 -0.48
N SER A 44 3.98 12.36 -0.08
CA SER A 44 4.81 11.51 -0.94
C SER A 44 4.13 10.16 -1.11
N GLN A 45 4.11 9.63 -2.34
CA GLN A 45 3.52 8.32 -2.62
C GLN A 45 4.15 7.21 -1.77
N LEU A 46 5.44 7.32 -1.43
CA LEU A 46 6.14 6.39 -0.54
C LEU A 46 5.53 6.30 0.87
N MET A 47 4.86 7.37 1.33
CA MET A 47 4.22 7.44 2.63
C MET A 47 2.71 7.27 2.54
N ALA A 48 2.13 7.26 1.33
CA ALA A 48 0.68 7.14 1.13
C ALA A 48 0.14 5.79 1.61
N GLY A 49 0.94 4.71 1.48
CA GLY A 49 0.61 3.40 2.05
C GLY A 49 0.78 3.30 3.57
N ARG A 50 1.26 4.35 4.25
CA ARG A 50 1.47 4.35 5.70
C ARG A 50 0.33 5.04 6.43
N GLU A 51 -0.17 4.36 7.44
CA GLU A 51 -1.22 4.87 8.31
C GLU A 51 -0.66 5.91 9.27
N VAL A 52 -0.90 7.18 8.92
CA VAL A 52 -0.37 8.35 9.66
C VAL A 52 -0.85 8.33 11.11
N GLY A 53 -2.13 8.06 11.35
CA GLY A 53 -2.72 8.11 12.69
C GLY A 53 -2.02 7.17 13.67
N TRP A 54 -1.94 5.88 13.34
CA TRP A 54 -1.31 4.88 14.20
C TRP A 54 0.19 5.08 14.35
N THR A 55 0.87 5.55 13.30
CA THR A 55 2.30 5.88 13.36
C THR A 55 2.55 7.04 14.33
N LEU A 56 1.69 8.07 14.33
CA LEU A 56 1.78 9.20 15.26
C LEU A 56 1.46 8.78 16.70
N VAL A 57 0.40 7.98 16.92
CA VAL A 57 0.07 7.45 18.26
C VAL A 57 1.26 6.66 18.82
N GLN A 58 1.85 5.78 18.03
CA GLN A 58 3.05 5.04 18.42
C GLN A 58 4.24 5.97 18.70
N ALA A 59 4.50 6.95 17.84
CA ALA A 59 5.62 7.87 18.02
C ALA A 59 5.46 8.73 19.29
N VAL A 60 4.25 9.21 19.58
CA VAL A 60 3.94 9.99 20.79
C VAL A 60 4.06 9.11 22.04
N ALA A 61 3.47 7.91 22.03
CA ALA A 61 3.56 6.98 23.15
C ALA A 61 5.02 6.58 23.45
N GLY A 62 5.82 6.33 22.41
CA GLY A 62 7.24 6.03 22.54
C GLY A 62 8.06 7.20 23.10
N TRP A 63 7.78 8.44 22.64
CA TRP A 63 8.41 9.62 23.22
C TRP A 63 8.03 9.83 24.68
N LEU A 64 6.74 9.69 25.01
CA LEU A 64 6.26 9.81 26.39
C LEU A 64 6.92 8.76 27.30
N ALA A 65 7.05 7.50 26.86
CA ALA A 65 7.73 6.46 27.64
C ALA A 65 9.20 6.80 27.95
N VAL A 66 9.92 7.32 26.96
CA VAL A 66 11.30 7.78 27.12
C VAL A 66 11.36 9.01 28.03
N ALA A 67 10.46 9.97 27.83
CA ALA A 67 10.40 11.18 28.63
C ALA A 67 10.13 10.86 30.10
N THR A 68 9.15 10.01 30.39
CA THR A 68 8.87 9.49 31.73
C THR A 68 10.13 8.84 32.32
N SER A 69 10.83 8.00 31.56
CA SER A 69 12.05 7.35 32.04
C SER A 69 13.19 8.32 32.37
N CYS A 70 13.34 9.41 31.61
CA CYS A 70 14.28 10.46 31.95
C CYS A 70 13.81 11.27 33.17
N LEU A 71 12.52 11.60 33.24
CA LEU A 71 11.95 12.41 34.32
C LEU A 71 12.04 11.72 35.68
N THR A 72 11.88 10.39 35.74
CA THR A 72 12.09 9.63 36.99
C THR A 72 13.53 9.68 37.50
N LYS A 73 14.51 9.93 36.62
CA LYS A 73 15.93 10.09 36.98
C LYS A 73 16.31 11.54 37.26
N ILE A 74 15.65 12.49 36.61
CA ILE A 74 15.87 13.92 36.84
C ILE A 74 15.26 14.35 38.19
N TYR A 75 14.07 13.85 38.50
CA TYR A 75 13.32 14.20 39.70
C TYR A 75 13.27 13.00 40.63
N PHE A 76 14.19 12.94 41.58
CA PHE A 76 14.31 11.83 42.52
C PHE A 76 13.07 11.63 43.42
N SER A 77 12.24 12.67 43.55
CA SER A 77 11.04 12.72 44.40
C SER A 77 9.72 12.53 43.64
N GLN A 78 9.73 11.91 42.45
CA GLN A 78 8.49 11.67 41.70
C GLN A 78 7.55 10.71 42.44
N PRO A 79 6.28 11.10 42.66
CA PRO A 79 5.26 10.22 43.20
C PRO A 79 5.21 8.87 42.50
N CYS A 80 5.19 7.78 43.27
CA CYS A 80 5.24 6.43 42.72
C CYS A 80 4.05 6.12 41.79
N PHE A 81 2.87 6.67 42.10
CA PHE A 81 1.70 6.51 41.23
C PHE A 81 1.90 7.18 39.85
N ILE A 82 2.58 8.32 39.76
CA ILE A 82 2.84 8.97 38.46
C ILE A 82 3.74 8.08 37.61
N GLN A 83 4.77 7.48 38.23
CA GLN A 83 5.65 6.55 37.53
C GLN A 83 4.87 5.34 37.02
N LEU A 84 4.08 4.70 37.91
CA LEU A 84 3.27 3.54 37.56
C LEU A 84 2.34 3.85 36.38
N TRP A 85 1.55 4.93 36.46
CA TRP A 85 0.61 5.32 35.40
C TRP A 85 1.29 5.66 34.10
N ALA A 86 2.38 6.45 34.16
CA ALA A 86 3.08 6.85 32.97
C ALA A 86 3.71 5.65 32.25
N TYR A 87 4.33 4.71 32.98
CA TYR A 87 4.88 3.49 32.38
C TYR A 87 3.80 2.58 31.78
N ASN A 88 2.70 2.35 32.50
CA ASN A 88 1.62 1.48 32.00
C ASN A 88 0.96 2.08 30.75
N LEU A 89 0.50 3.33 30.83
CA LEU A 89 -0.23 3.95 29.73
C LEU A 89 0.63 4.11 28.48
N THR A 90 1.88 4.56 28.63
CA THR A 90 2.75 4.82 27.47
C THR A 90 3.28 3.52 26.87
N GLY A 91 3.66 2.54 27.71
CA GLY A 91 4.15 1.25 27.27
C GLY A 91 3.07 0.41 26.58
N MET A 92 1.88 0.31 27.18
CA MET A 92 0.75 -0.40 26.57
C MET A 92 0.25 0.29 25.30
N ALA A 93 0.08 1.61 25.31
CA ALA A 93 -0.34 2.34 24.11
C ALA A 93 0.65 2.15 22.96
N TRP A 94 1.95 2.15 23.25
CA TRP A 94 2.99 1.90 22.25
C TRP A 94 2.91 0.47 21.67
N CYS A 95 2.83 -0.55 22.54
CA CYS A 95 2.70 -1.95 22.11
C CYS A 95 1.45 -2.19 21.26
N LEU A 96 0.30 -1.67 21.72
CA LEU A 96 -0.97 -1.82 21.02
C LEU A 96 -0.99 -1.07 19.69
N ALA A 97 -0.46 0.15 19.62
CA ALA A 97 -0.37 0.88 18.36
C ALA A 97 0.48 0.13 17.33
N MET A 98 1.60 -0.46 17.77
CA MET A 98 2.46 -1.27 16.91
C MET A 98 1.75 -2.55 16.42
N LEU A 99 1.03 -3.24 17.31
CA LEU A 99 0.24 -4.42 16.95
C LEU A 99 -0.86 -4.08 15.93
N VAL A 100 -1.58 -2.97 16.16
CA VAL A 100 -2.64 -2.48 15.26
C VAL A 100 -2.07 -2.17 13.87
N ARG A 101 -0.89 -1.53 13.78
CA ARG A 101 -0.21 -1.30 12.49
C ARG A 101 0.11 -2.62 11.78
N GLY A 102 0.66 -3.60 12.50
CA GLY A 102 0.99 -4.91 11.95
C GLY A 102 -0.23 -5.67 11.44
N ILE A 103 -1.32 -5.70 12.22
CA ILE A 103 -2.58 -6.35 11.85
C ILE A 103 -3.20 -5.67 10.64
N LYS A 104 -3.28 -4.34 10.63
CA LYS A 104 -3.88 -3.58 9.53
C LYS A 104 -3.11 -3.79 8.23
N PHE A 105 -1.78 -3.70 8.27
CA PHE A 105 -0.92 -3.96 7.11
C PHE A 105 -1.10 -5.38 6.58
N TYR A 106 -1.10 -6.39 7.46
CA TYR A 106 -1.35 -7.78 7.06
C TYR A 106 -2.72 -7.94 6.40
N PHE A 107 -3.76 -7.32 6.96
CA PHE A 107 -5.12 -7.39 6.41
C PHE A 107 -5.20 -6.76 5.02
N GLN A 108 -4.59 -5.59 4.81
CA GLN A 108 -4.54 -4.92 3.51
C GLN A 108 -3.86 -5.80 2.44
N VAL A 109 -2.77 -6.48 2.81
CA VAL A 109 -2.06 -7.39 1.92
C VAL A 109 -2.94 -8.58 1.52
N GLN A 110 -3.61 -9.19 2.50
CA GLN A 110 -4.52 -10.30 2.22
C GLN A 110 -5.71 -9.87 1.36
N LEU A 111 -6.27 -8.68 1.61
CA LEU A 111 -7.36 -8.14 0.81
C LEU A 111 -6.93 -7.98 -0.66
N ASN A 112 -5.73 -7.45 -0.91
CA ASN A 112 -5.23 -7.32 -2.29
C ASN A 112 -4.88 -8.65 -2.95
N HIS A 113 -4.38 -9.61 -2.18
CA HIS A 113 -4.22 -10.98 -2.69
C HIS A 113 -5.57 -11.59 -3.08
N VAL A 114 -6.61 -11.41 -2.27
CA VAL A 114 -7.97 -11.86 -2.60
C VAL A 114 -8.52 -11.08 -3.80
N LYS A 115 -8.22 -9.79 -3.94
CA LYS A 115 -8.60 -9.04 -5.14
C LYS A 115 -7.97 -9.61 -6.40
N LEU A 116 -6.67 -9.94 -6.36
CA LEU A 116 -5.91 -10.46 -7.50
C LEU A 116 -6.29 -11.91 -7.87
N PHE A 117 -6.50 -12.77 -6.88
CA PHE A 117 -6.73 -14.21 -7.11
C PHE A 117 -8.18 -14.66 -6.92
N GLY A 118 -8.99 -13.86 -6.21
CA GLY A 118 -10.40 -14.14 -5.90
C GLY A 118 -11.35 -13.69 -7.01
N THR A 119 -10.92 -12.78 -7.90
CA THR A 119 -11.42 -12.81 -9.28
C THR A 119 -10.91 -14.11 -9.88
N GLY A 120 -11.64 -15.21 -9.72
CA GLY A 120 -11.45 -16.35 -10.60
C GLY A 120 -11.46 -15.79 -12.02
N SER A 121 -10.29 -15.77 -12.65
CA SER A 121 -10.04 -15.20 -13.97
C SER A 121 -11.24 -15.51 -14.85
N LEU A 122 -11.86 -14.48 -15.43
CA LEU A 122 -12.92 -14.61 -16.45
C LEU A 122 -12.45 -15.47 -17.65
N GLU A 123 -11.17 -15.86 -17.67
CA GLU A 123 -10.52 -16.92 -18.45
C GLU A 123 -11.20 -18.31 -18.37
N ARG A 124 -12.24 -18.50 -17.56
CA ARG A 124 -13.18 -19.64 -17.66
C ARG A 124 -14.54 -19.32 -18.27
N ILE A 125 -14.66 -18.35 -19.17
CA ILE A 125 -15.74 -18.41 -20.16
C ILE A 125 -15.39 -19.59 -21.09
N PRO A 126 -16.15 -20.70 -21.08
CA PRO A 126 -15.88 -21.82 -21.96
C PRO A 126 -16.09 -21.34 -23.41
N THR A 127 -15.04 -21.37 -24.21
CA THR A 127 -15.03 -21.01 -25.64
C THR A 127 -15.74 -22.07 -26.50
N TYR A 128 -16.83 -22.67 -26.00
CA TYR A 128 -17.61 -23.71 -26.69
C TYR A 128 -18.92 -23.18 -27.30
N LEU A 129 -19.15 -21.86 -27.31
CA LEU A 129 -20.29 -21.27 -28.02
C LEU A 129 -20.06 -21.12 -29.54
N SER A 130 -19.02 -21.78 -30.10
CA SER A 130 -18.75 -21.83 -31.53
C SER A 130 -19.24 -23.10 -32.24
N ASP A 131 -19.83 -24.07 -31.54
CA ASP A 131 -20.44 -25.22 -32.22
C ASP A 131 -21.92 -24.92 -32.50
N GLU A 132 -22.15 -24.31 -33.66
CA GLU A 132 -23.45 -24.35 -34.31
C GLU A 132 -23.69 -25.80 -34.79
N PRO A 133 -24.82 -26.45 -34.43
CA PRO A 133 -25.14 -27.76 -34.97
C PRO A 133 -25.58 -27.61 -36.43
N SER A 134 -24.63 -27.67 -37.35
CA SER A 134 -24.91 -27.91 -38.76
C SER A 134 -25.33 -29.38 -38.95
N SER A 135 -26.65 -29.53 -39.19
CA SER A 135 -27.30 -30.56 -40.00
C SER A 135 -26.89 -32.04 -39.84
N THR A 136 -27.88 -32.83 -39.42
CA THR A 136 -28.30 -34.08 -40.06
C THR A 136 -27.21 -35.12 -40.37
N SER A 137 -26.99 -36.06 -39.45
CA SER A 137 -26.48 -37.38 -39.82
C SER A 137 -27.10 -38.50 -38.98
N THR A 138 -27.61 -39.46 -39.72
CA THR A 138 -28.32 -40.68 -39.39
C THR A 138 -27.48 -41.66 -38.54
N GLN A 139 -28.18 -42.37 -37.63
CA GLN A 139 -27.90 -43.69 -37.01
C GLN A 139 -26.45 -44.11 -36.68
N VAL A 140 -26.26 -44.69 -35.48
CA VAL A 140 -26.24 -46.15 -35.27
C VAL A 140 -26.10 -46.43 -33.77
N SER A 141 -27.07 -47.16 -33.23
CA SER A 141 -27.04 -47.76 -31.90
C SER A 141 -25.90 -48.78 -31.78
N ARG A 142 -25.08 -48.69 -30.72
CA ARG A 142 -24.38 -49.86 -30.19
C ARG A 142 -24.27 -49.79 -28.67
N THR A 143 -24.98 -50.73 -28.06
CA THR A 143 -24.97 -51.15 -26.66
C THR A 143 -23.71 -51.96 -26.33
N ALA A 144 -23.00 -51.62 -25.26
CA ALA A 144 -22.23 -52.53 -24.37
C ALA A 144 -21.72 -51.69 -23.18
N SER A 145 -22.14 -51.86 -21.92
CA SER A 145 -21.89 -52.97 -20.98
C SER A 145 -20.41 -53.13 -20.59
N LEU A 146 -20.02 -52.61 -19.41
CA LEU A 146 -19.21 -53.25 -18.34
C LEU A 146 -18.90 -52.17 -17.25
N ARG A 147 -19.38 -52.25 -15.99
CA ARG A 147 -18.70 -52.83 -14.78
C ARG A 147 -17.17 -52.61 -14.79
N ASP A 148 -16.56 -51.89 -13.84
CA ASP A 148 -16.46 -52.25 -12.41
C ASP A 148 -16.05 -51.10 -11.45
N LYS A 149 -16.18 -51.44 -10.15
CA LYS A 149 -16.07 -50.68 -8.89
C LYS A 149 -14.68 -50.09 -8.52
N PRO A 150 -14.62 -49.18 -7.52
CA PRO A 150 -13.39 -48.52 -7.06
C PRO A 150 -12.73 -49.26 -5.88
N THR A 151 -11.39 -49.24 -5.82
CA THR A 151 -10.62 -49.71 -4.67
C THR A 151 -10.00 -48.55 -3.91
N ILE A 152 -10.39 -48.46 -2.64
CA ILE A 152 -9.82 -47.64 -1.57
C ILE A 152 -8.54 -48.31 -1.06
N MET A 153 -7.43 -47.59 -0.89
CA MET A 153 -6.47 -47.91 0.18
C MET A 153 -5.63 -46.70 0.61
N ARG A 154 -5.78 -46.37 1.90
CA ARG A 154 -4.85 -45.64 2.77
C ARG A 154 -3.57 -46.47 2.96
N GLY A 155 -2.44 -45.80 3.16
CA GLY A 155 -1.23 -46.43 3.70
C GLY A 155 -0.07 -45.45 3.90
N LEU A 156 -0.06 -44.75 5.04
CA LEU A 156 1.11 -44.16 5.68
C LEU A 156 2.13 -45.26 5.99
N TYR A 157 3.43 -45.08 5.72
CA TYR A 157 4.56 -45.51 6.56
C TYR A 157 5.89 -44.85 6.07
N LEU A 158 6.46 -43.97 6.90
CA LEU A 158 7.91 -43.86 7.16
C LEU A 158 8.22 -44.83 8.35
N PRO A 159 9.47 -45.21 8.71
CA PRO A 159 10.72 -44.42 8.65
C PRO A 159 12.05 -45.21 8.44
N SER A 160 13.18 -44.50 8.65
CA SER A 160 14.53 -44.99 9.04
C SER A 160 15.53 -45.26 7.90
N SER A 161 16.85 -44.98 7.95
CA SER A 161 17.78 -44.09 8.68
C SER A 161 19.23 -44.48 8.27
N ILE A 162 20.19 -43.53 8.29
CA ILE A 162 21.68 -43.66 8.48
C ILE A 162 22.60 -43.64 7.20
N PRO A 163 23.79 -42.98 7.27
CA PRO A 163 24.57 -42.42 6.13
C PRO A 163 25.87 -43.20 5.81
N PRO A 164 26.74 -42.72 4.88
CA PRO A 164 27.87 -41.83 5.28
C PRO A 164 28.30 -40.74 4.25
N SER A 165 29.14 -39.83 4.75
CA SER A 165 29.79 -38.62 4.19
C SER A 165 30.87 -38.88 3.09
N PRO A 166 31.74 -37.92 2.70
CA PRO A 166 31.52 -36.62 2.03
C PRO A 166 32.46 -36.40 0.81
N VAL A 167 32.02 -35.80 -0.31
CA VAL A 167 32.96 -35.27 -1.33
C VAL A 167 32.40 -34.03 -2.06
N SER A 168 33.13 -32.92 -1.88
CA SER A 168 33.44 -31.73 -2.71
C SER A 168 32.42 -31.03 -3.63
N ASN A 169 32.34 -29.71 -3.39
CA ASN A 169 32.40 -28.59 -4.34
C ASN A 169 31.48 -28.60 -5.58
N SER A 170 30.48 -27.72 -5.60
CA SER A 170 30.49 -26.42 -6.32
C SER A 170 29.07 -25.97 -6.72
N SER A 171 28.86 -24.64 -6.59
CA SER A 171 27.76 -23.82 -7.12
C SER A 171 26.31 -24.29 -6.88
N GLU A 172 25.68 -23.78 -5.81
CA GLU A 172 24.23 -23.78 -5.68
C GLU A 172 23.76 -22.46 -5.06
N TYR A 173 23.31 -21.53 -5.91
CA TYR A 173 22.46 -20.40 -5.52
C TYR A 173 21.23 -20.39 -6.42
N GLY A 174 20.06 -20.62 -5.81
CA GLY A 174 18.80 -20.05 -6.27
C GLY A 174 17.84 -20.95 -7.07
N ALA A 175 17.68 -22.22 -6.72
CA ALA A 175 16.55 -23.01 -7.21
C ALA A 175 15.21 -22.39 -6.74
N ILE A 176 14.37 -21.99 -7.69
CA ILE A 176 13.00 -21.56 -7.47
C ILE A 176 12.17 -22.77 -7.03
N HIS A 177 11.39 -22.57 -5.97
CA HIS A 177 10.51 -23.54 -5.33
C HIS A 177 9.47 -24.12 -6.33
N PRO A 178 9.40 -25.45 -6.56
CA PRO A 178 8.38 -26.07 -7.40
C PRO A 178 7.14 -26.36 -6.54
N SER A 179 6.31 -25.36 -6.30
CA SER A 179 5.01 -25.55 -5.62
C SER A 179 3.81 -24.99 -6.40
N ILE A 180 3.96 -24.74 -7.70
CA ILE A 180 2.88 -24.26 -8.58
C ILE A 180 2.52 -25.25 -9.70
N THR A 181 3.27 -26.35 -9.87
CA THR A 181 3.09 -27.29 -11.00
C THR A 181 2.07 -28.42 -10.79
N SER A 182 1.31 -28.48 -9.69
CA SER A 182 0.39 -29.61 -9.42
C SER A 182 -1.08 -29.41 -9.84
N LEU A 183 -1.45 -28.29 -10.47
CA LEU A 183 -2.84 -28.03 -10.90
C LEU A 183 -3.19 -28.56 -12.31
N SER A 184 -2.27 -29.21 -13.02
CA SER A 184 -2.51 -29.75 -14.38
C SER A 184 -3.10 -31.17 -14.44
N ARG A 185 -3.65 -31.71 -13.34
CA ARG A 185 -4.21 -33.08 -13.33
C ARG A 185 -5.60 -33.16 -12.68
N MET A 186 -6.51 -32.28 -13.06
CA MET A 186 -7.95 -32.52 -12.89
C MET A 186 -8.56 -32.93 -14.22
N GLY A 187 -9.12 -34.15 -14.23
CA GLY A 187 -9.53 -34.88 -15.42
C GLY A 187 -10.63 -34.18 -16.23
N ARG A 188 -10.53 -34.40 -17.55
CA ARG A 188 -11.60 -34.22 -18.54
C ARG A 188 -12.85 -34.97 -18.09
N ARG A 189 -13.81 -34.26 -17.48
CA ARG A 189 -15.24 -34.63 -17.51
C ARG A 189 -15.94 -33.60 -18.40
N ALA A 190 -16.04 -33.94 -19.68
CA ALA A 190 -16.79 -33.17 -20.67
C ALA A 190 -18.29 -33.52 -20.52
N GLY A 191 -19.17 -32.52 -20.62
CA GLY A 191 -20.61 -32.75 -20.82
C GLY A 191 -21.59 -32.01 -19.91
N GLY A 192 -21.20 -30.94 -19.21
CA GLY A 192 -22.13 -30.06 -18.51
C GLY A 192 -22.13 -28.67 -19.11
N SER A 193 -23.27 -28.21 -19.63
CA SER A 193 -23.51 -26.81 -19.99
C SER A 193 -23.55 -25.99 -18.70
N TYR A 194 -22.40 -25.43 -18.32
CA TYR A 194 -22.34 -24.47 -17.22
C TYR A 194 -22.51 -23.09 -17.82
N HIS A 195 -23.70 -22.53 -17.64
CA HIS A 195 -23.92 -21.10 -17.80
C HIS A 195 -23.00 -20.41 -16.78
N PHE A 196 -21.93 -19.77 -17.26
CA PHE A 196 -21.10 -18.93 -16.40
C PHE A 196 -21.93 -17.71 -16.03
N GLU A 197 -22.52 -17.73 -14.84
CA GLU A 197 -23.21 -16.57 -14.29
C GLU A 197 -22.14 -15.67 -13.64
N PRO A 198 -21.99 -14.40 -14.06
CA PRO A 198 -21.11 -13.43 -13.39
C PRO A 198 -21.33 -13.30 -11.88
N ARG A 199 -22.44 -13.83 -11.35
CA ARG A 199 -22.73 -13.94 -9.93
C ARG A 199 -21.76 -14.84 -9.17
N ASP A 200 -21.10 -15.80 -9.81
CA ASP A 200 -20.27 -16.78 -9.10
C ASP A 200 -18.93 -16.21 -8.63
N THR A 201 -18.34 -15.24 -9.35
CA THR A 201 -17.10 -14.57 -8.92
C THR A 201 -17.36 -13.63 -7.72
N VAL A 202 -18.44 -12.85 -7.79
CA VAL A 202 -18.88 -11.99 -6.67
C VAL A 202 -19.25 -12.85 -5.46
N ARG A 203 -19.88 -14.01 -5.67
CA ARG A 203 -20.19 -14.96 -4.59
C ARG A 203 -18.91 -15.52 -3.97
N GLY A 204 -17.94 -15.96 -4.78
CA GLY A 204 -16.65 -16.46 -4.28
C GLY A 204 -15.87 -15.43 -3.46
N MET A 205 -15.94 -14.16 -3.86
CA MET A 205 -15.36 -13.06 -3.09
C MET A 205 -16.14 -12.78 -1.81
N ARG A 206 -17.48 -12.82 -1.86
CA ARG A 206 -18.34 -12.65 -0.69
C ARG A 206 -18.12 -13.74 0.35
N ASP A 207 -17.86 -14.97 -0.09
CA ASP A 207 -17.56 -16.10 0.77
C ASP A 207 -16.13 -16.04 1.36
N ASN A 208 -15.28 -15.16 0.81
CA ASN A 208 -13.93 -14.97 1.34
C ASN A 208 -13.97 -14.24 2.70
N TRP A 209 -13.30 -14.85 3.69
CA TRP A 209 -13.25 -14.31 5.06
C TRP A 209 -12.69 -12.88 5.12
N TRP A 210 -11.64 -12.57 4.34
CA TRP A 210 -11.02 -11.24 4.33
C TRP A 210 -11.97 -10.19 3.78
N TRP A 211 -12.77 -10.57 2.77
CA TRP A 211 -13.76 -9.68 2.19
C TRP A 211 -14.87 -9.34 3.18
N THR A 212 -15.50 -10.39 3.73
CA THR A 212 -16.60 -10.26 4.70
C THR A 212 -16.17 -9.46 5.92
N ASN A 213 -14.93 -9.62 6.36
CA ASN A 213 -14.42 -8.97 7.56
C ASN A 213 -13.62 -7.68 7.29
N ARG A 214 -13.72 -7.08 6.09
CA ARG A 214 -12.99 -5.84 5.75
C ARG A 214 -13.31 -4.67 6.69
N GLU A 215 -14.50 -4.67 7.28
CA GLU A 215 -14.88 -3.68 8.29
C GLU A 215 -14.01 -3.77 9.55
N ARG A 216 -13.46 -4.96 9.87
CA ARG A 216 -12.58 -5.16 11.01
C ARG A 216 -11.21 -4.53 10.84
N SER A 217 -10.77 -4.24 9.60
CA SER A 217 -9.53 -3.49 9.35
C SER A 217 -9.73 -1.99 9.31
N THR A 218 -10.96 -1.50 9.51
CA THR A 218 -11.22 -0.05 9.53
C THR A 218 -10.62 0.57 10.79
N ASP A 219 -10.16 1.82 10.67
CA ASP A 219 -9.59 2.54 11.81
C ASP A 219 -10.56 2.68 12.96
N ARG A 220 -11.86 2.79 12.68
CA ARG A 220 -12.89 2.88 13.72
C ARG A 220 -12.96 1.60 14.56
N TYR A 221 -12.93 0.44 13.91
CA TYR A 221 -12.96 -0.84 14.60
C TYR A 221 -11.68 -1.06 15.41
N LEU A 222 -10.52 -0.77 14.81
CA LEU A 222 -9.22 -0.90 15.49
C LEU A 222 -9.09 0.08 16.66
N LEU A 223 -9.58 1.32 16.51
CA LEU A 223 -9.62 2.32 17.58
C LEU A 223 -10.57 1.93 18.71
N PHE A 224 -11.71 1.33 18.40
CA PHE A 224 -12.61 0.79 19.41
C PHE A 224 -11.92 -0.26 20.27
N TRP A 225 -11.29 -1.28 19.66
CA TRP A 225 -10.59 -2.33 20.41
C TRP A 225 -9.35 -1.81 21.14
N PHE A 226 -8.60 -0.89 20.53
CA PHE A 226 -7.52 -0.17 21.21
C PHE A 226 -8.03 0.51 22.49
N GLY A 227 -9.15 1.23 22.41
CA GLY A 227 -9.78 1.89 23.55
C GLY A 227 -10.29 0.92 24.62
N VAL A 228 -10.86 -0.22 24.22
CA VAL A 228 -11.30 -1.27 25.16
C VAL A 228 -10.11 -1.85 25.93
N ILE A 229 -9.02 -2.21 25.24
CA ILE A 229 -7.83 -2.78 25.89
C ILE A 229 -7.17 -1.74 26.82
N MET A 230 -7.04 -0.48 26.38
CA MET A 230 -6.54 0.60 27.23
C MET A 230 -7.47 0.88 28.43
N GLY A 231 -8.79 0.75 28.26
CA GLY A 231 -9.75 0.88 29.35
C GLY A 231 -9.59 -0.21 30.41
N VAL A 232 -9.36 -1.45 29.99
CA VAL A 232 -9.05 -2.57 30.90
C VAL A 232 -7.74 -2.31 31.67
N ASP A 233 -6.71 -1.81 31.00
CA ASP A 233 -5.45 -1.42 31.61
C ASP A 233 -5.65 -0.34 32.70
N VAL A 234 -6.37 0.74 32.37
CA VAL A 234 -6.73 1.81 33.32
C VAL A 234 -7.50 1.27 34.52
N ILE A 235 -8.46 0.36 34.32
CA ILE A 235 -9.21 -0.25 35.43
C ILE A 235 -8.27 -1.07 36.31
N GLY A 236 -7.39 -1.88 35.72
CA GLY A 236 -6.37 -2.63 36.47
C GLY A 236 -5.49 -1.72 37.32
N MET A 237 -5.07 -0.59 36.75
CA MET A 237 -4.27 0.42 37.43
C MET A 237 -4.99 1.08 38.60
N VAL A 238 -6.28 1.40 38.44
CA VAL A 238 -7.11 1.92 39.54
C VAL A 238 -7.25 0.90 40.66
N LEU A 239 -7.43 -0.39 40.33
CA LEU A 239 -7.47 -1.45 41.35
C LEU A 239 -6.15 -1.55 42.10
N VAL A 240 -5.01 -1.52 41.41
CA VAL A 240 -3.68 -1.52 42.03
C VAL A 240 -3.52 -0.35 43.00
N GLN A 241 -4.01 0.85 42.65
CA GLN A 241 -3.98 2.01 43.54
C GLN A 241 -4.87 1.85 44.78
N ILE A 242 -6.06 1.25 44.62
CA ILE A 242 -6.98 1.01 45.74
C ILE A 242 -6.34 0.03 46.74
N PHE A 243 -5.75 -1.07 46.24
CA PHE A 243 -5.24 -2.13 47.09
C PHE A 243 -3.84 -1.89 47.65
N THR A 244 -3.07 -0.96 47.10
CA THR A 244 -1.67 -0.78 47.49
C THR A 244 -1.37 0.55 48.15
N LYS A 245 -0.97 0.51 49.43
CA LYS A 245 -0.60 1.70 50.21
C LYS A 245 0.53 2.52 49.58
N THR A 246 1.45 1.89 48.87
CA THR A 246 2.61 2.55 48.23
C THR A 246 2.21 3.45 47.04
N PHE A 247 1.09 3.14 46.38
CA PHE A 247 0.64 3.85 45.16
C PHE A 247 -0.66 4.63 45.36
N GLN A 248 -1.12 4.76 46.60
CA GLN A 248 -2.29 5.59 46.95
C GLN A 248 -1.99 7.08 46.69
N ILE A 249 -2.97 7.77 46.11
CA ILE A 249 -2.91 9.22 45.87
C ILE A 249 -3.11 10.00 47.18
N TRP A 250 -3.90 9.43 48.10
CA TRP A 250 -4.28 10.04 49.37
C TRP A 250 -4.41 8.94 50.44
N PRO A 251 -3.98 9.15 51.71
CA PRO A 251 -3.53 10.40 52.33
C PRO A 251 -2.03 10.71 52.20
N THR A 252 -1.18 9.73 51.89
CA THR A 252 0.28 9.90 51.84
C THR A 252 0.83 9.47 50.48
N VAL A 253 1.41 10.43 49.75
CA VAL A 253 2.09 10.15 48.48
C VAL A 253 3.49 9.61 48.77
N ALA A 254 3.71 8.33 48.49
CA ALA A 254 5.05 7.76 48.59
C ALA A 254 5.95 8.31 47.47
N THR A 255 7.16 8.75 47.85
CA THR A 255 8.20 9.27 46.95
C THR A 255 9.49 8.44 47.05
N SER A 256 9.39 7.18 47.45
CA SER A 256 10.56 6.32 47.67
C SER A 256 11.28 6.01 46.34
N PRO A 257 12.62 6.09 46.30
CA PRO A 257 13.41 5.71 45.12
C PRO A 257 13.29 4.23 44.72
N GLY A 258 12.64 3.40 45.55
CA GLY A 258 12.44 1.96 45.32
C GLY A 258 11.13 1.56 44.63
N CYS A 259 10.39 2.49 44.03
CA CYS A 259 9.04 2.18 43.52
C CYS A 259 8.98 1.30 42.27
N VAL A 260 10.11 1.02 41.61
CA VAL A 260 10.13 0.39 40.26
C VAL A 260 10.06 -1.15 40.27
N SER A 261 10.09 -1.80 41.44
CA SER A 261 10.19 -3.27 41.52
C SER A 261 9.22 -3.87 42.53
N GLN A 262 7.93 -3.74 42.24
CA GLN A 262 6.87 -4.37 43.03
C GLN A 262 5.84 -5.03 42.09
N TRP A 263 4.96 -5.86 42.65
CA TRP A 263 3.95 -6.63 41.91
C TRP A 263 2.91 -5.73 41.20
N GLU A 264 2.85 -4.46 41.55
CA GLU A 264 2.00 -3.40 41.01
C GLU A 264 2.29 -3.15 39.52
N TYR A 265 3.51 -3.43 39.06
CA TYR A 265 3.89 -3.37 37.65
C TYR A 265 3.57 -4.67 36.87
N LEU A 266 3.03 -5.69 37.53
CA LEU A 266 2.70 -6.97 36.90
C LEU A 266 1.77 -6.82 35.68
N PRO A 267 0.73 -5.96 35.66
CA PRO A 267 -0.10 -5.75 34.48
C PRO A 267 0.73 -5.29 33.26
N GLN A 268 1.61 -4.29 33.45
CA GLN A 268 2.53 -3.82 32.41
C GLN A 268 3.46 -4.94 31.95
N PHE A 269 4.09 -5.64 32.89
CA PHE A 269 5.05 -6.70 32.57
C PHE A 269 4.36 -7.83 31.82
N LEU A 270 3.16 -8.25 32.24
CA LEU A 270 2.39 -9.28 31.58
C LEU A 270 1.94 -8.84 30.19
N GLY A 271 1.37 -7.64 30.04
CA GLY A 271 0.93 -7.11 28.75
C GLY A 271 2.08 -7.01 27.76
N THR A 272 3.22 -6.48 28.22
CA THR A 272 4.42 -6.35 27.38
C THR A 272 5.08 -7.70 27.08
N PHE A 273 5.09 -8.62 28.06
CA PHE A 273 5.55 -10.00 27.86
C PHE A 273 4.71 -10.72 26.80
N LEU A 274 3.39 -10.67 26.90
CA LEU A 274 2.48 -11.27 25.91
C LEU A 274 2.69 -10.65 24.53
N TYR A 275 2.89 -9.32 24.47
CA TYR A 275 3.21 -8.64 23.24
C TYR A 275 4.50 -9.17 22.59
N TYR A 276 5.61 -9.22 23.34
CA TYR A 276 6.90 -9.64 22.79
C TYR A 276 7.02 -11.14 22.54
N THR A 277 6.41 -11.99 23.38
CA THR A 277 6.57 -13.44 23.28
C THR A 277 5.53 -14.11 22.39
N ILE A 278 4.36 -13.50 22.23
CA ILE A 278 3.26 -14.07 21.44
C ILE A 278 2.96 -13.19 20.22
N ALA A 279 2.59 -11.93 20.44
CA ALA A 279 2.09 -11.08 19.37
C ALA A 279 3.17 -10.76 18.32
N CYS A 280 4.37 -10.35 18.74
CA CYS A 280 5.49 -10.02 17.85
C CYS A 280 5.91 -11.21 16.97
N PRO A 281 6.18 -12.42 17.51
CA PRO A 281 6.51 -13.58 16.69
C PRO A 281 5.42 -13.94 15.69
N ILE A 282 4.14 -13.86 16.09
CA ILE A 282 3.02 -14.10 15.16
C ILE A 282 3.02 -13.07 14.04
N VAL A 283 3.15 -11.78 14.34
CA VAL A 283 3.19 -10.72 13.33
C VAL A 283 4.40 -10.90 12.41
N LEU A 284 5.60 -11.11 12.95
CA LEU A 284 6.81 -11.32 12.16
C LEU A 284 6.70 -12.57 11.27
N TRP A 285 6.14 -13.67 11.79
CA TRP A 285 5.93 -14.89 11.03
C TRP A 285 4.93 -14.68 9.89
N ARG A 286 3.80 -14.01 10.16
CA ARG A 286 2.78 -13.69 9.16
C ARG A 286 3.29 -12.73 8.08
N LEU A 287 4.17 -11.79 8.44
CA LEU A 287 4.74 -10.81 7.52
C LEU A 287 5.96 -11.33 6.74
N ARG A 288 6.54 -12.49 7.10
CA ARG A 288 7.75 -13.02 6.45
C ARG A 288 7.58 -13.25 4.94
N SER A 289 6.41 -13.69 4.49
CA SER A 289 6.14 -13.95 3.07
C SER A 289 5.69 -12.72 2.29
N VAL A 290 5.36 -11.63 2.98
CA VAL A 290 4.86 -10.41 2.36
C VAL A 290 6.01 -9.64 1.74
N ARG A 291 5.88 -9.28 0.46
CA ARG A 291 6.78 -8.34 -0.21
C ARG A 291 5.98 -7.08 -0.49
N ASP A 292 6.37 -5.97 0.12
CA ASP A 292 5.75 -4.67 -0.11
C ASP A 292 6.77 -3.67 -0.65
N ASN A 293 6.30 -2.79 -1.54
CA ASN A 293 7.15 -1.80 -2.18
C ASN A 293 7.42 -0.56 -1.30
N TYR A 294 6.62 -0.38 -0.23
CA TYR A 294 6.67 0.78 0.65
C TYR A 294 7.65 0.62 1.83
N GLY A 295 8.25 -0.57 1.96
CA GLY A 295 9.13 -0.93 3.07
C GLY A 295 8.43 -0.92 4.43
N VAL A 296 7.10 -1.02 4.48
CA VAL A 296 6.30 -1.11 5.69
C VAL A 296 6.63 -2.38 6.47
N ARG A 297 6.84 -3.51 5.77
CA ARG A 297 7.32 -4.73 6.44
C ARG A 297 8.66 -4.50 7.12
N ASN A 298 9.61 -3.89 6.43
CA ASN A 298 10.94 -3.65 6.97
C ASN A 298 10.87 -2.66 8.15
N ASP A 299 10.06 -1.60 8.04
CA ASP A 299 9.81 -0.66 9.14
C ASP A 299 9.26 -1.38 10.37
N LEU A 300 8.26 -2.26 10.18
CA LEU A 300 7.68 -3.04 11.27
C LEU A 300 8.69 -4.04 11.88
N LEU A 301 9.43 -4.75 11.03
CA LEU A 301 10.42 -5.73 11.46
C LEU A 301 11.55 -5.08 12.23
N ILE A 302 12.09 -3.97 11.71
CA ILE A 302 13.16 -3.26 12.40
C ILE A 302 12.60 -2.72 13.72
N SER A 303 11.43 -2.08 13.75
CA SER A 303 10.82 -1.62 15.00
C SER A 303 10.67 -2.73 16.05
N VAL A 304 10.29 -3.95 15.67
CA VAL A 304 10.22 -5.09 16.62
C VAL A 304 11.61 -5.52 17.08
N LEU A 305 12.56 -5.72 16.15
CA LEU A 305 13.91 -6.20 16.47
C LEU A 305 14.70 -5.21 17.32
N THR A 306 14.42 -3.93 17.14
CA THR A 306 15.16 -2.85 17.74
C THR A 306 14.64 -2.58 19.16
N THR A 307 13.32 -2.73 19.36
CA THR A 307 12.66 -2.51 20.66
C THR A 307 12.76 -3.71 21.61
N MET A 308 12.85 -4.95 21.08
CA MET A 308 12.97 -6.16 21.89
C MET A 308 14.15 -6.11 22.89
N PRO A 309 15.39 -5.79 22.46
CA PRO A 309 16.54 -5.67 23.36
C PRO A 309 16.38 -4.59 24.43
N LEU A 310 15.67 -3.50 24.13
CA LEU A 310 15.46 -2.40 25.07
C LEU A 310 14.54 -2.80 26.20
N PHE A 311 13.57 -3.67 25.93
CA PHE A 311 12.69 -4.21 26.96
C PHE A 311 13.39 -5.23 27.86
N THR A 312 14.18 -6.15 27.28
CA THR A 312 14.91 -7.16 28.06
C THR A 312 16.00 -6.56 28.94
N ASN A 313 16.62 -5.45 28.52
CA ASN A 313 17.68 -4.80 29.30
C ASN A 313 17.14 -4.06 30.55
N ASN A 314 15.86 -3.71 30.57
CA ASN A 314 15.19 -3.18 31.77
C ASN A 314 15.01 -4.24 32.87
N ALA A 315 15.09 -5.54 32.53
CA ALA A 315 15.14 -6.64 33.50
C ALA A 315 16.58 -6.97 33.95
N GLY A 316 17.60 -6.43 33.28
CA GLY A 316 19.01 -6.76 33.48
C GLY A 316 19.81 -5.69 34.21
N TYR A 317 20.01 -4.50 33.64
CA TYR A 317 20.89 -3.47 34.22
C TYR A 317 20.60 -2.08 33.63
N VAL A 318 19.96 -1.22 34.42
CA VAL A 318 19.78 0.20 34.13
C VAL A 318 21.01 0.97 34.62
N ALA A 319 21.91 1.36 33.72
CA ALA A 319 22.63 2.65 33.82
C ALA A 319 23.52 2.96 32.60
N VAL A 320 24.18 1.97 31.98
CA VAL A 320 25.29 2.29 31.04
C VAL A 320 25.02 1.89 29.58
N SER A 321 24.18 0.87 29.33
CA SER A 321 23.96 0.36 27.96
C SER A 321 22.74 0.95 27.22
N GLY A 322 21.82 1.61 27.94
CA GLY A 322 20.54 2.08 27.37
C GLY A 322 20.64 3.31 26.47
N MET A 323 21.65 4.17 26.65
CA MET A 323 21.77 5.42 25.87
C MET A 323 22.27 5.18 24.43
N ALA A 324 23.06 4.14 24.19
CA ALA A 324 23.54 3.79 22.85
C ALA A 324 22.54 2.93 22.06
N LEU A 325 21.63 2.22 22.74
CA LEU A 325 20.64 1.34 22.11
C LEU A 325 19.29 2.05 21.85
N HIS A 326 18.89 3.05 22.65
CA HIS A 326 17.66 3.81 22.36
C HIS A 326 17.77 4.72 21.13
N SER A 327 18.97 5.14 20.76
CA SER A 327 19.24 5.79 19.47
C SER A 327 19.16 4.80 18.30
N ALA A 328 19.40 3.51 18.52
CA ALA A 328 19.28 2.49 17.48
C ALA A 328 17.82 2.23 17.07
N ASP A 329 16.86 2.35 17.99
CA ASP A 329 15.40 2.28 17.73
C ASP A 329 14.87 3.33 16.76
N ARG A 330 15.64 4.41 16.56
CA ARG A 330 15.24 5.54 15.69
C ARG A 330 16.02 5.60 14.38
N LEU A 331 17.08 4.80 14.25
CA LEU A 331 17.72 4.52 12.96
C LEU A 331 16.75 3.97 11.89
N PRO A 332 15.67 3.22 12.16
CA PRO A 332 14.81 2.67 11.11
C PRO A 332 13.93 3.76 10.49
N SER A 333 13.42 4.71 11.29
CA SER A 333 12.66 5.85 10.77
C SER A 333 13.53 6.82 9.98
N VAL A 334 14.78 7.02 10.40
CA VAL A 334 15.75 7.86 9.67
C VAL A 334 16.29 7.14 8.44
N ALA A 335 16.63 5.86 8.55
CA ALA A 335 17.07 5.04 7.43
C ALA A 335 15.96 4.89 6.39
N SER A 336 14.71 4.70 6.79
CA SER A 336 13.59 4.66 5.85
C SER A 336 13.31 6.02 5.20
N THR A 337 13.48 7.14 5.91
CA THR A 337 13.37 8.47 5.30
C THR A 337 14.56 8.82 4.40
N GLN A 338 15.77 8.35 4.73
CA GLN A 338 16.97 8.51 3.89
C GLN A 338 16.94 7.60 2.67
N LEU A 339 16.54 6.33 2.82
CA LEU A 339 16.30 5.40 1.71
C LEU A 339 15.19 5.95 0.81
N SER A 340 14.09 6.43 1.39
CA SER A 340 13.02 7.12 0.65
C SER A 340 13.55 8.34 -0.13
N TYR A 341 14.42 9.15 0.47
CA TYR A 341 15.02 10.31 -0.21
C TYR A 341 15.96 9.90 -1.35
N ARG A 342 16.76 8.85 -1.13
CA ARG A 342 17.68 8.31 -2.13
C ARG A 342 16.89 7.71 -3.31
N ASP A 343 15.83 6.97 -3.03
CA ASP A 343 14.94 6.39 -4.04
C ASP A 343 14.22 7.47 -4.84
N GLU A 344 13.71 8.52 -4.19
CA GLU A 344 13.10 9.66 -4.87
C GLU A 344 14.08 10.39 -5.80
N ARG A 345 15.33 10.58 -5.35
CA ARG A 345 16.39 11.18 -6.17
C ARG A 345 16.78 10.29 -7.35
N ILE A 346 16.75 8.96 -7.17
CA ILE A 346 16.99 7.99 -8.25
C ILE A 346 15.83 8.01 -9.26
N ARG A 347 14.57 8.09 -8.79
CA ARG A 347 13.38 8.24 -9.65
C ARG A 347 13.42 9.52 -10.48
N ALA A 348 13.80 10.65 -9.88
CA ALA A 348 13.95 11.91 -10.58
C ALA A 348 14.99 11.85 -11.72
N LYS A 349 15.99 10.95 -11.61
CA LYS A 349 16.99 10.72 -12.66
C LYS A 349 16.52 9.73 -13.75
N MET A 350 15.48 8.93 -13.51
CA MET A 350 14.99 7.89 -14.42
C MET A 350 13.90 8.34 -15.39
N VAL A 351 13.75 9.65 -15.59
CA VAL A 351 12.82 10.24 -16.58
C VAL A 351 13.09 9.73 -18.02
N LEU A 352 14.29 9.21 -18.31
CA LEU A 352 14.70 8.81 -19.66
C LEU A 352 14.08 7.51 -20.23
N LEU A 353 13.53 6.61 -19.39
CA LEU A 353 12.88 5.36 -19.86
C LEU A 353 11.34 5.40 -19.74
N HIS A 354 10.79 6.51 -19.26
CA HIS A 354 9.38 6.67 -18.99
C HIS A 354 8.64 7.19 -20.24
N ASN A 355 8.56 6.35 -21.26
CA ASN A 355 7.77 6.66 -22.46
C ASN A 355 6.51 5.78 -22.52
N MET A 356 5.46 6.32 -23.15
CA MET A 356 4.18 5.65 -23.30
C MET A 356 4.28 4.41 -24.19
N THR A 357 5.28 4.33 -25.07
CA THR A 357 5.54 3.17 -25.93
C THR A 357 5.95 1.94 -25.12
N SER A 358 6.87 2.10 -24.16
CA SER A 358 7.31 1.05 -23.24
C SER A 358 6.15 0.62 -22.34
N PHE A 359 5.32 1.55 -21.89
CA PHE A 359 4.12 1.18 -21.14
C PHE A 359 3.13 0.40 -22.00
N ALA A 360 2.92 0.82 -23.25
CA ALA A 360 2.08 0.08 -24.18
C ALA A 360 2.60 -1.35 -24.44
N GLN A 361 3.92 -1.54 -24.47
CA GLN A 361 4.54 -2.87 -24.52
C GLN A 361 4.18 -3.71 -23.28
N VAL A 362 4.28 -3.13 -22.08
CA VAL A 362 3.87 -3.80 -20.82
C VAL A 362 2.40 -4.21 -20.84
N LEU A 363 1.51 -3.37 -21.36
CA LEU A 363 0.09 -3.67 -21.48
C LEU A 363 -0.20 -4.72 -22.58
N SER A 364 0.66 -4.83 -23.60
CA SER A 364 0.46 -5.75 -24.73
C SER A 364 1.05 -7.15 -24.52
N ASP A 365 2.14 -7.26 -23.76
CA ASP A 365 2.80 -8.53 -23.47
C ASP A 365 2.16 -9.18 -22.23
N LYS A 366 1.50 -10.34 -22.40
CA LYS A 366 0.82 -11.06 -21.31
C LYS A 366 1.74 -11.34 -20.12
N THR A 367 2.99 -11.71 -20.38
CA THR A 367 3.95 -12.09 -19.34
C THR A 367 4.35 -10.88 -18.51
N ILE A 368 4.67 -9.76 -19.18
CA ILE A 368 5.06 -8.51 -18.50
C ILE A 368 3.85 -7.89 -17.80
N TRP A 369 2.66 -7.99 -18.40
CA TRP A 369 1.40 -7.56 -17.78
C TRP A 369 1.10 -8.32 -16.49
N ASP A 370 1.26 -9.64 -16.45
CA ASP A 370 1.04 -10.44 -15.23
C ASP A 370 2.05 -10.08 -14.11
N GLN A 371 3.29 -9.77 -14.48
CA GLN A 371 4.28 -9.24 -13.53
C GLN A 371 3.89 -7.86 -13.02
N PHE A 372 3.41 -6.98 -13.91
CA PHE A 372 2.92 -5.65 -13.56
C PHE A 372 1.69 -5.72 -12.65
N LYS A 373 0.74 -6.62 -12.89
CA LYS A 373 -0.40 -6.90 -12.01
C LYS A 373 0.05 -7.34 -10.61
N THR A 374 0.99 -8.29 -10.56
CA THR A 374 1.58 -8.75 -9.29
C THR A 374 2.25 -7.61 -8.54
N TYR A 375 2.98 -6.76 -9.26
CA TYR A 375 3.60 -5.56 -8.71
C TYR A 375 2.56 -4.59 -8.15
N MET A 376 1.50 -4.29 -8.89
CA MET A 376 0.42 -3.39 -8.46
C MET A 376 -0.35 -3.94 -7.26
N ALA A 377 -0.48 -5.27 -7.13
CA ALA A 377 -1.03 -5.90 -5.93
C ALA A 377 -0.15 -5.68 -4.70
N ALA A 378 1.17 -5.77 -4.85
CA ALA A 378 2.12 -5.41 -3.80
C ALA A 378 2.13 -3.90 -3.49
N ASP A 379 1.70 -3.08 -4.45
CA ASP A 379 1.58 -1.62 -4.35
C ASP A 379 0.19 -1.14 -3.91
N PHE A 380 -0.70 -2.06 -3.53
CA PHE A 380 -2.07 -1.79 -3.09
C PHE A 380 -2.94 -1.01 -4.08
N CYS A 381 -2.71 -1.18 -5.40
CA CYS A 381 -3.45 -0.50 -6.45
C CYS A 381 -3.91 -1.44 -7.59
N VAL A 382 -4.04 -2.74 -7.30
CA VAL A 382 -4.36 -3.79 -8.29
C VAL A 382 -5.68 -3.57 -9.01
N GLU A 383 -6.64 -2.89 -8.38
CA GLU A 383 -7.94 -2.57 -8.99
C GLU A 383 -7.81 -1.83 -10.32
N ASN A 384 -6.78 -0.99 -10.51
CA ASN A 384 -6.57 -0.27 -11.76
C ASN A 384 -6.20 -1.23 -12.91
N ALA A 385 -5.39 -2.25 -12.62
CA ALA A 385 -5.04 -3.25 -13.63
C ALA A 385 -6.21 -4.19 -13.92
N LEU A 386 -6.93 -4.62 -12.88
CA LEU A 386 -8.13 -5.45 -13.03
C LEU A 386 -9.24 -4.71 -13.78
N PHE A 387 -9.39 -3.40 -13.56
CA PHE A 387 -10.31 -2.55 -14.30
C PHE A 387 -9.98 -2.56 -15.79
N PHE A 388 -8.71 -2.35 -16.13
CA PHE A 388 -8.27 -2.30 -17.52
C PHE A 388 -8.51 -3.64 -18.23
N GLU A 389 -8.15 -4.75 -17.58
CA GLU A 389 -8.37 -6.10 -18.09
C GLU A 389 -9.87 -6.38 -18.30
N ALA A 390 -10.70 -6.13 -17.28
CA ALA A 390 -12.15 -6.33 -17.36
C ALA A 390 -12.83 -5.44 -18.41
N TYR A 391 -12.33 -4.21 -18.62
CA TYR A 391 -12.84 -3.33 -19.67
C TYR A 391 -12.52 -3.89 -21.06
N GLN A 392 -11.32 -4.44 -21.28
CA GLN A 392 -10.94 -5.05 -22.55
C GLN A 392 -11.80 -6.29 -22.84
N GLU A 393 -12.04 -7.12 -21.82
CA GLU A 393 -12.97 -8.26 -21.93
C GLU A 393 -14.40 -7.80 -22.24
N LEU A 394 -14.87 -6.72 -21.61
CA LEU A 394 -16.20 -6.15 -21.86
C LEU A 394 -16.38 -5.72 -23.31
N LEU A 395 -15.36 -5.09 -23.91
CA LEU A 395 -15.36 -4.72 -25.34
C LEU A 395 -15.41 -5.95 -26.25
N VAL A 396 -14.66 -7.01 -25.93
CA VAL A 396 -14.68 -8.27 -26.70
C VAL A 396 -16.06 -8.93 -26.65
N ILE A 397 -16.71 -8.93 -25.48
CA ILE A 397 -18.06 -9.48 -25.32
C ILE A 397 -19.09 -8.65 -26.08
N ALA A 398 -18.99 -7.32 -26.03
CA ALA A 398 -19.84 -6.43 -26.82
C ALA A 398 -19.66 -6.70 -28.32
N ALA A 399 -18.42 -6.83 -28.78
CA ALA A 399 -18.09 -7.13 -30.17
C ALA A 399 -18.69 -8.46 -30.64
N ALA A 400 -18.56 -9.51 -29.83
CA ALA A 400 -19.17 -10.81 -30.11
C ALA A 400 -20.72 -10.74 -30.14
N ALA A 401 -21.33 -9.92 -29.28
CA ALA A 401 -22.77 -9.72 -29.27
C ALA A 401 -23.27 -9.00 -30.55
N PHE A 402 -22.54 -8.02 -31.06
CA PHE A 402 -22.86 -7.38 -32.35
C PHE A 402 -22.70 -8.34 -33.53
N ALA A 403 -21.64 -9.16 -33.53
CA ALA A 403 -21.43 -10.17 -34.56
C ALA A 403 -22.62 -11.16 -34.62
N ARG A 404 -23.14 -11.61 -33.46
CA ARG A 404 -24.34 -12.45 -33.38
C ARG A 404 -25.61 -11.76 -33.87
N ALA A 405 -25.67 -10.43 -33.78
CA ALA A 405 -26.76 -9.64 -34.31
C ALA A 405 -26.62 -9.32 -35.82
N ASN A 406 -25.60 -9.89 -36.49
CA ASN A 406 -25.24 -9.58 -37.88
C ASN A 406 -24.94 -8.10 -38.14
N ILE A 407 -24.44 -7.39 -37.12
CA ILE A 407 -24.04 -5.99 -37.23
C ILE A 407 -22.52 -5.95 -37.45
N VAL A 408 -22.11 -5.72 -38.70
CA VAL A 408 -20.70 -5.58 -39.06
C VAL A 408 -20.24 -4.16 -38.71
N ILE A 409 -19.36 -4.05 -37.72
CA ILE A 409 -18.80 -2.76 -37.30
C ILE A 409 -17.38 -2.64 -37.84
N ALA A 410 -17.17 -1.70 -38.76
CA ALA A 410 -15.84 -1.41 -39.30
C ALA A 410 -14.89 -0.95 -38.18
N GLY A 411 -13.75 -1.63 -38.04
CA GLY A 411 -12.72 -1.28 -37.07
C GLY A 411 -12.88 -1.87 -35.67
N MET A 412 -13.85 -2.77 -35.43
CA MET A 412 -13.81 -3.60 -34.22
C MET A 412 -12.65 -4.60 -34.32
N PRO A 413 -11.84 -4.73 -33.27
CA PRO A 413 -10.73 -5.66 -33.28
C PRO A 413 -11.25 -7.10 -33.31
N HIS A 414 -10.81 -7.87 -34.31
CA HIS A 414 -10.99 -9.32 -34.31
C HIS A 414 -10.16 -9.92 -33.17
N HIS A 415 -10.74 -10.92 -32.48
CA HIS A 415 -10.22 -11.56 -31.26
C HIS A 415 -8.68 -11.62 -31.20
N GLY A 416 -8.10 -11.04 -30.13
CA GLY A 416 -6.66 -11.14 -29.79
C GLY A 416 -5.83 -9.88 -30.06
N SER A 417 -6.06 -9.14 -31.15
CA SER A 417 -5.27 -7.92 -31.48
C SER A 417 -5.76 -6.64 -30.80
N ALA A 418 -6.93 -6.68 -30.17
CA ALA A 418 -7.56 -5.54 -29.49
C ALA A 418 -6.67 -4.87 -28.44
N LEU A 419 -5.97 -5.68 -27.64
CA LEU A 419 -5.16 -5.22 -26.51
C LEU A 419 -4.00 -4.32 -26.97
N ALA A 420 -3.31 -4.73 -28.04
CA ALA A 420 -2.19 -3.96 -28.59
C ALA A 420 -2.67 -2.70 -29.33
N THR A 421 -3.69 -2.81 -30.17
CA THR A 421 -4.15 -1.67 -31.00
C THR A 421 -4.88 -0.60 -30.18
N SER A 422 -5.68 -0.99 -29.19
CA SER A 422 -6.32 -0.10 -28.21
C SER A 422 -5.28 0.72 -27.45
N THR A 423 -4.24 0.05 -26.96
CA THR A 423 -3.19 0.68 -26.16
C THR A 423 -2.31 1.61 -26.98
N ILE A 424 -1.91 1.22 -28.20
CA ILE A 424 -1.15 2.08 -29.12
C ILE A 424 -1.95 3.35 -29.46
N ARG A 425 -3.28 3.22 -29.62
CA ARG A 425 -4.17 4.36 -29.87
C ARG A 425 -4.28 5.28 -28.66
N SER A 426 -4.42 4.72 -27.45
CA SER A 426 -4.32 5.49 -26.20
C SER A 426 -2.97 6.19 -26.08
N GLY A 427 -1.87 5.61 -26.57
CA GLY A 427 -0.56 6.29 -26.58
C GLY A 427 -0.54 7.56 -27.43
N LYS A 428 -1.22 7.56 -28.58
CA LYS A 428 -1.36 8.75 -29.44
C LYS A 428 -2.28 9.80 -28.80
N ILE A 429 -3.44 9.38 -28.31
CA ILE A 429 -4.40 10.24 -27.59
C ILE A 429 -3.74 10.83 -26.34
N PHE A 430 -2.96 10.05 -25.62
CA PHE A 430 -2.25 10.48 -24.43
C PHE A 430 -1.12 11.46 -24.75
N ASN A 431 -0.35 11.24 -25.81
CA ASN A 431 0.60 12.23 -26.30
C ASN A 431 -0.11 13.54 -26.68
N ASP A 432 -1.30 13.45 -27.27
CA ASP A 432 -2.14 14.63 -27.56
C ASP A 432 -2.70 15.28 -26.28
N LEU A 433 -3.08 14.52 -25.26
CA LEU A 433 -3.51 15.04 -23.95
C LEU A 433 -2.37 15.68 -23.17
N LEU A 434 -1.18 15.07 -23.16
CA LEU A 434 0.03 15.66 -22.59
C LEU A 434 0.41 16.94 -23.34
N ARG A 435 0.31 16.93 -24.67
CA ARG A 435 0.56 18.11 -25.51
C ARG A 435 -0.48 19.21 -25.25
N ARG A 436 -1.76 18.86 -25.08
CA ARG A 436 -2.84 19.79 -24.70
C ARG A 436 -2.65 20.35 -23.30
N ARG A 437 -2.22 19.54 -22.34
CA ARG A 437 -1.93 19.98 -20.97
C ARG A 437 -0.71 20.89 -20.91
N ALA A 438 0.32 20.59 -21.71
CA ALA A 438 1.49 21.45 -21.88
C ALA A 438 1.12 22.78 -22.58
N SER A 439 0.24 22.76 -23.59
CA SER A 439 -0.21 23.98 -24.27
C SER A 439 -1.13 24.84 -23.39
N MET A 440 -1.95 24.23 -22.52
CA MET A 440 -2.76 24.96 -21.55
C MET A 440 -1.93 25.58 -20.42
N SER A 441 -0.72 25.08 -20.16
CA SER A 441 0.21 25.65 -19.17
C SER A 441 1.09 26.78 -19.72
N GLY A 442 0.97 27.14 -21.01
CA GLY A 442 1.79 28.15 -21.68
C GLY A 442 1.28 29.60 -21.60
N GLY A 443 0.14 29.85 -20.93
CA GLY A 443 -0.34 31.20 -20.65
C GLY A 443 0.41 31.80 -19.46
N GLY A 444 1.31 32.75 -19.71
CA GLY A 444 2.24 33.37 -18.75
C GLY A 444 1.63 34.11 -17.57
N TYR A 445 1.02 33.38 -16.64
CA TYR A 445 0.84 33.80 -15.26
C TYR A 445 1.64 32.85 -14.36
N PRO A 446 2.36 33.35 -13.34
CA PRO A 446 3.06 32.48 -12.42
C PRO A 446 2.05 31.57 -11.71
N LEU A 447 2.03 30.31 -12.11
CA LEU A 447 1.23 29.25 -11.52
C LEU A 447 1.73 29.00 -10.10
N GLN A 448 1.07 29.60 -9.11
CA GLN A 448 0.94 28.96 -7.81
C GLN A 448 0.34 27.57 -8.06
N ILE A 449 1.10 26.53 -7.74
CA ILE A 449 0.64 25.14 -7.70
C ILE A 449 -0.61 25.11 -6.84
N THR A 450 -1.79 25.08 -7.48
CA THR A 450 -3.06 24.93 -6.80
C THR A 450 -3.16 23.46 -6.42
N GLN A 451 -2.64 23.21 -5.23
CA GLN A 451 -2.85 22.05 -4.42
C GLN A 451 -4.35 21.70 -4.44
N VAL A 452 -4.69 20.54 -5.01
CA VAL A 452 -6.03 19.96 -4.92
C VAL A 452 -6.42 19.93 -3.44
N CYS A 453 -7.36 20.79 -3.08
CA CYS A 453 -7.92 20.88 -1.73
C CYS A 453 -8.64 19.58 -1.42
N SER A 454 -8.13 18.87 -0.42
CA SER A 454 -8.90 17.91 0.34
C SER A 454 -9.98 18.69 1.09
N LEU A 455 -11.24 18.46 0.76
CA LEU A 455 -12.38 18.86 1.57
C LEU A 455 -12.28 18.15 2.92
N THR A 456 -11.68 18.80 3.91
CA THR A 456 -11.91 18.49 5.32
C THR A 456 -13.35 18.85 5.63
N ARG A 457 -14.12 17.80 5.94
CA ARG A 457 -15.48 17.84 6.50
C ARG A 457 -15.48 18.62 7.82
N ASN A 458 -15.66 19.95 7.74
CA ASN A 458 -16.01 20.76 8.89
C ASN A 458 -17.49 20.54 9.23
N ARG A 459 -17.73 19.84 10.35
CA ARG A 459 -19.03 19.73 10.99
C ARG A 459 -19.26 21.04 11.76
N ALA A 460 -20.03 21.97 11.19
CA ALA A 460 -20.58 23.10 11.93
C ALA A 460 -21.81 22.66 12.76
N PRO A 461 -22.09 23.28 13.90
CA PRO A 461 -23.15 22.87 14.81
C PRO A 461 -24.53 23.38 14.34
N SER A 462 -25.55 22.56 14.60
CA SER A 462 -26.98 22.89 14.48
C SER A 462 -27.33 24.21 15.18
N PRO A 463 -28.16 25.08 14.59
CA PRO A 463 -28.99 26.00 15.36
C PRO A 463 -30.40 25.41 15.54
N ALA A 464 -30.89 25.52 16.78
CA ALA A 464 -32.29 25.29 17.14
C ALA A 464 -33.21 26.43 16.63
N PRO A 465 -34.54 26.24 16.62
CA PRO A 465 -35.47 27.15 15.96
C PRO A 465 -36.15 28.13 16.93
N SER A 466 -36.14 29.41 16.58
CA SER A 466 -37.00 30.50 17.11
C SER A 466 -36.53 31.79 16.41
N SER A 467 -37.33 32.74 15.93
CA SER A 467 -38.77 33.03 15.99
C SER A 467 -39.03 34.16 14.98
N ARG A 468 -40.29 34.30 14.55
CA ARG A 468 -40.85 35.40 13.77
C ARG A 468 -40.36 36.79 14.22
N LEU A 469 -40.13 37.69 13.26
CA LEU A 469 -40.86 38.97 13.17
C LEU A 469 -40.56 39.69 11.84
N SER A 470 -41.61 40.31 11.33
CA SER A 470 -41.80 41.10 10.12
C SER A 470 -41.25 42.53 10.23
N SER A 471 -40.75 43.11 9.12
CA SER A 471 -41.08 44.48 8.67
C SER A 471 -40.32 44.90 7.38
N THR A 472 -41.10 45.18 6.34
CA THR A 472 -41.04 46.27 5.34
C THR A 472 -39.85 47.25 5.30
N ASN A 473 -39.28 47.47 4.10
CA ASN A 473 -39.14 48.76 3.37
C ASN A 473 -38.04 48.64 2.29
N SER A 474 -38.38 48.70 0.99
CA SER A 474 -38.39 49.89 0.12
C SER A 474 -37.04 50.59 -0.01
N GLY A 475 -36.42 50.48 -1.19
CA GLY A 475 -35.18 51.20 -1.53
C GLY A 475 -34.72 50.91 -2.94
N SER A 476 -35.26 51.67 -3.89
CA SER A 476 -34.90 51.75 -5.31
C SER A 476 -33.52 52.37 -5.55
N SER A 477 -32.72 51.81 -6.47
CA SER A 477 -31.64 52.50 -7.19
C SER A 477 -31.14 51.70 -8.39
N PRO A 478 -30.51 52.35 -9.40
CA PRO A 478 -30.84 52.14 -10.80
C PRO A 478 -29.89 51.21 -11.55
N HIS A 479 -30.45 50.65 -12.62
CA HIS A 479 -29.77 49.97 -13.73
C HIS A 479 -28.69 50.86 -14.36
N ILE A 480 -27.48 50.30 -14.47
CA ILE A 480 -26.48 50.71 -15.46
C ILE A 480 -26.39 49.57 -16.48
N GLU A 481 -26.92 49.82 -17.66
CA GLU A 481 -26.67 49.05 -18.88
C GLU A 481 -25.24 49.32 -19.35
N THR A 482 -24.39 48.30 -19.31
CA THR A 482 -23.12 48.27 -20.05
C THR A 482 -23.23 47.19 -21.11
N SER A 483 -23.54 47.62 -22.32
CA SER A 483 -23.51 46.81 -23.54
C SER A 483 -22.07 46.39 -23.86
N ALA A 484 -21.77 45.10 -23.74
CA ALA A 484 -20.55 44.49 -24.28
C ALA A 484 -20.80 43.94 -25.70
N PRO A 485 -19.80 43.97 -26.60
CA PRO A 485 -19.95 43.52 -27.98
C PRO A 485 -20.04 41.98 -28.07
N PRO A 486 -20.62 41.43 -29.15
CA PRO A 486 -20.80 40.00 -29.30
C PRO A 486 -19.44 39.30 -29.40
N SER A 487 -19.10 38.53 -28.37
CA SER A 487 -17.98 37.60 -28.41
C SER A 487 -18.27 36.54 -29.47
N LYS A 488 -17.51 36.58 -30.57
CA LYS A 488 -17.42 35.47 -31.52
C LYS A 488 -17.08 34.20 -30.75
N SER A 489 -17.95 33.21 -30.85
CA SER A 489 -17.70 31.84 -30.42
C SER A 489 -16.44 31.33 -31.10
N CYS A 490 -15.40 31.06 -30.32
CA CYS A 490 -14.28 30.23 -30.77
C CYS A 490 -14.81 28.82 -30.98
N GLU A 491 -15.22 28.55 -32.21
CA GLU A 491 -15.42 27.21 -32.74
C GLU A 491 -14.03 26.56 -32.76
N ASN A 492 -13.72 25.80 -31.72
CA ASN A 492 -12.51 24.99 -31.64
C ASN A 492 -12.63 23.94 -32.75
N GLU A 493 -11.89 24.17 -33.82
CA GLU A 493 -11.67 23.24 -34.92
C GLU A 493 -11.12 21.92 -34.33
N GLN A 494 -12.02 20.95 -34.15
CA GLN A 494 -11.71 19.60 -33.72
C GLN A 494 -10.89 18.92 -34.82
N VAL A 495 -9.57 19.02 -34.72
CA VAL A 495 -8.65 18.12 -35.40
C VAL A 495 -8.74 16.75 -34.70
N GLY A 496 -9.86 16.07 -34.93
CA GLY A 496 -10.10 14.70 -34.54
C GLY A 496 -10.40 13.92 -35.80
N GLY A 497 -9.51 13.02 -36.20
CA GLY A 497 -9.89 12.00 -37.18
C GLY A 497 -11.19 11.32 -36.71
N PRO A 498 -12.10 10.93 -37.63
CA PRO A 498 -13.43 10.45 -37.28
C PRO A 498 -13.32 9.40 -36.17
N LEU A 499 -13.90 9.72 -35.00
CA LEU A 499 -14.03 8.77 -33.90
C LEU A 499 -14.66 7.50 -34.48
N PRO A 500 -14.13 6.32 -34.13
CA PRO A 500 -14.64 5.09 -34.69
C PRO A 500 -16.13 4.97 -34.33
N ALA A 501 -16.98 4.82 -35.34
CA ALA A 501 -18.44 4.91 -35.23
C ALA A 501 -19.08 3.93 -34.22
N PHE A 502 -18.30 3.00 -33.65
CA PHE A 502 -18.76 2.03 -32.67
C PHE A 502 -18.96 2.61 -31.26
N VAL A 503 -18.27 3.69 -30.90
CA VAL A 503 -18.25 4.24 -29.53
C VAL A 503 -19.65 4.63 -29.08
N ASP A 504 -20.43 5.22 -29.99
CA ASP A 504 -21.79 5.72 -29.73
C ASP A 504 -22.88 4.68 -29.98
N MET A 505 -22.51 3.45 -30.38
CA MET A 505 -23.50 2.41 -30.62
C MET A 505 -24.12 1.94 -29.29
N PRO A 506 -25.45 1.71 -29.25
CA PRO A 506 -26.08 1.15 -28.08
C PRO A 506 -25.59 -0.28 -27.84
N VAL A 507 -25.32 -0.61 -26.58
CA VAL A 507 -24.89 -1.97 -26.20
C VAL A 507 -26.02 -2.96 -26.49
N PRO A 508 -25.73 -4.12 -27.14
CA PRO A 508 -26.73 -5.15 -27.38
C PRO A 508 -27.37 -5.63 -26.07
N GLU A 509 -28.66 -5.95 -26.10
CA GLU A 509 -29.44 -6.33 -24.91
C GLU A 509 -28.75 -7.45 -24.10
N SER A 510 -28.17 -8.44 -24.79
CA SER A 510 -27.45 -9.56 -24.17
C SER A 510 -26.22 -9.15 -23.34
N ALA A 511 -25.65 -7.97 -23.58
CA ALA A 511 -24.45 -7.47 -22.90
C ALA A 511 -24.75 -6.36 -21.87
N ARG A 512 -25.96 -5.79 -21.85
CA ARG A 512 -26.32 -4.69 -20.94
C ARG A 512 -26.16 -5.03 -19.46
N ALA A 513 -26.51 -6.26 -19.06
CA ALA A 513 -26.33 -6.73 -17.69
C ALA A 513 -24.85 -6.73 -17.26
N LEU A 514 -23.93 -7.05 -18.18
CA LEU A 514 -22.50 -7.03 -17.91
C LEU A 514 -21.97 -5.60 -17.75
N TYR A 515 -22.47 -4.65 -18.55
CA TYR A 515 -22.14 -3.24 -18.39
C TYR A 515 -22.58 -2.70 -17.03
N LYS A 516 -23.79 -3.05 -16.56
CA LYS A 516 -24.27 -2.68 -15.22
C LYS A 516 -23.40 -3.31 -14.12
N ALA A 517 -23.08 -4.60 -14.23
CA ALA A 517 -22.18 -5.28 -13.30
C ALA A 517 -20.76 -4.68 -13.29
N PHE A 518 -20.26 -4.19 -14.43
CA PHE A 518 -18.97 -3.50 -14.50
C PHE A 518 -18.98 -2.22 -13.67
N TYR A 519 -20.06 -1.42 -13.76
CA TYR A 519 -20.22 -0.22 -12.93
C TYR A 519 -20.24 -0.55 -11.43
N GLU A 520 -21.07 -1.52 -11.02
CA GLU A 520 -21.20 -1.95 -9.62
C GLU A 520 -19.87 -2.46 -9.04
N ASN A 521 -19.02 -3.08 -9.87
CA ASN A 521 -17.76 -3.65 -9.42
C ASN A 521 -16.60 -2.64 -9.32
N TYR A 522 -16.61 -1.59 -10.14
CA TYR A 522 -15.45 -0.70 -10.29
C TYR A 522 -15.72 0.80 -10.10
N LEU A 523 -16.94 1.28 -10.39
CA LEU A 523 -17.24 2.73 -10.40
C LEU A 523 -18.19 3.16 -9.28
N GLU A 524 -19.05 2.24 -8.79
CA GLU A 524 -19.96 2.54 -7.69
C GLU A 524 -19.18 2.93 -6.41
N PRO A 525 -19.58 3.98 -5.67
CA PRO A 525 -18.93 4.32 -4.41
C PRO A 525 -18.98 3.16 -3.40
N GLY A 526 -17.81 2.71 -2.93
CA GLY A 526 -17.69 1.53 -2.06
C GLY A 526 -17.67 0.19 -2.81
N ALA A 527 -17.59 0.23 -4.14
CA ALA A 527 -17.42 -0.93 -5.00
C ALA A 527 -16.20 -1.77 -4.60
N PRO A 528 -16.24 -3.09 -4.84
CA PRO A 528 -15.16 -3.97 -4.43
C PRO A 528 -13.79 -3.59 -5.00
N TYR A 529 -13.80 -3.14 -6.26
CA TYR A 529 -12.65 -2.69 -7.01
C TYR A 529 -12.79 -1.21 -7.38
N GLU A 530 -13.37 -0.39 -6.48
CA GLU A 530 -13.53 1.04 -6.72
C GLU A 530 -12.21 1.65 -7.17
N VAL A 531 -12.16 2.10 -8.42
CA VAL A 531 -11.00 2.81 -8.98
C VAL A 531 -11.07 4.29 -8.62
N ASN A 532 -9.91 4.90 -8.40
CA ASN A 532 -9.83 6.30 -7.99
C ASN A 532 -10.12 7.24 -9.18
N LEU A 533 -11.39 7.57 -9.40
CA LEU A 533 -11.85 8.43 -10.49
C LEU A 533 -12.44 9.76 -9.99
N PRO A 534 -12.28 10.86 -10.75
CA PRO A 534 -13.04 12.09 -10.57
C PRO A 534 -14.55 11.84 -10.47
N SER A 535 -15.24 12.58 -9.60
CA SER A 535 -16.70 12.43 -9.42
C SER A 535 -17.47 12.70 -10.72
N SER A 536 -17.00 13.64 -11.55
CA SER A 536 -17.62 13.97 -12.85
C SER A 536 -17.69 12.79 -13.81
N ILE A 537 -16.64 11.96 -13.90
CA ILE A 537 -16.63 10.75 -14.75
C ILE A 537 -17.63 9.73 -14.21
N ARG A 538 -17.67 9.53 -12.89
CA ARG A 538 -18.62 8.60 -12.25
C ARG A 538 -20.07 9.05 -12.42
N GLU A 539 -20.34 10.33 -12.21
CA GLU A 539 -21.66 10.94 -12.40
C GLU A 539 -22.12 10.86 -13.85
N GLN A 540 -21.23 11.08 -14.82
CA GLN A 540 -21.53 10.93 -16.24
C GLN A 540 -21.97 9.50 -16.59
N VAL A 541 -21.21 8.50 -16.13
CA VAL A 541 -21.54 7.09 -16.33
C VAL A 541 -22.83 6.72 -15.61
N GLN A 542 -22.99 7.16 -14.36
CA GLN A 542 -24.19 6.89 -13.56
C GLN A 542 -25.44 7.50 -14.21
N HIS A 543 -25.34 8.70 -14.74
CA HIS A 543 -26.41 9.36 -15.48
C HIS A 543 -26.78 8.58 -16.74
N ALA A 544 -25.80 8.14 -17.54
CA ALA A 544 -26.02 7.30 -18.71
C ALA A 544 -26.72 5.98 -18.36
N LEU A 545 -26.34 5.35 -17.24
CA LEU A 545 -27.00 4.14 -16.73
C LEU A 545 -28.44 4.41 -16.27
N SER A 546 -28.70 5.55 -15.61
CA SER A 546 -30.05 5.91 -15.14
C SER A 546 -31.02 6.22 -16.28
N GLU A 547 -30.51 6.76 -17.39
CA GLU A 547 -31.29 7.03 -18.60
C GLU A 547 -31.41 5.80 -19.52
N ASP A 548 -30.82 4.66 -19.13
CA ASP A 548 -30.68 3.44 -19.94
C ASP A 548 -30.02 3.69 -21.31
N LYS A 549 -29.21 4.76 -21.42
CA LYS A 549 -28.41 5.11 -22.60
C LYS A 549 -27.03 4.45 -22.51
N ILE A 550 -27.02 3.13 -22.49
CA ILE A 550 -25.80 2.32 -22.37
C ILE A 550 -25.15 2.20 -23.76
N THR A 551 -24.03 2.90 -23.96
CA THR A 551 -23.23 2.82 -25.19
C THR A 551 -21.94 2.02 -24.98
N VAL A 552 -21.38 1.48 -26.06
CA VAL A 552 -20.18 0.62 -25.99
C VAL A 552 -19.00 1.35 -25.34
N GLY A 553 -18.82 2.63 -25.69
CA GLY A 553 -17.72 3.47 -25.21
C GLY A 553 -18.00 4.28 -23.96
N MET A 554 -19.08 3.99 -23.22
CA MET A 554 -19.44 4.81 -22.04
C MET A 554 -18.38 4.82 -20.92
N TYR A 555 -17.45 3.86 -20.93
CA TYR A 555 -16.34 3.74 -19.96
C TYR A 555 -14.99 4.24 -20.51
N ASP A 556 -14.92 4.76 -21.73
CA ASP A 556 -13.66 5.12 -22.39
C ASP A 556 -12.91 6.21 -21.61
N THR A 557 -13.63 7.22 -21.13
CA THR A 557 -13.07 8.29 -20.30
C THR A 557 -12.53 7.77 -18.97
N ALA A 558 -13.26 6.84 -18.33
CA ALA A 558 -12.79 6.19 -17.10
C ALA A 558 -11.53 5.35 -17.34
N LYS A 559 -11.50 4.60 -18.46
CA LYS A 559 -10.32 3.83 -18.88
C LYS A 559 -9.11 4.71 -19.15
N ASP A 560 -9.27 5.82 -19.86
CA ASP A 560 -8.16 6.74 -20.12
C ASP A 560 -7.58 7.30 -18.83
N GLU A 561 -8.43 7.67 -17.86
CA GLU A 561 -7.99 8.13 -16.54
C GLU A 561 -7.26 7.02 -15.76
N VAL A 562 -7.79 5.79 -15.73
CA VAL A 562 -7.15 4.65 -15.05
C VAL A 562 -5.80 4.32 -15.69
N VAL A 563 -5.71 4.28 -17.02
CA VAL A 563 -4.46 4.05 -17.76
C VAL A 563 -3.45 5.16 -17.47
N GLN A 564 -3.90 6.41 -17.41
CA GLN A 564 -3.07 7.55 -17.02
C GLN A 564 -2.58 7.43 -15.58
N ILE A 565 -3.41 7.01 -14.63
CA ILE A 565 -3.03 6.77 -13.24
C ILE A 565 -1.97 5.66 -13.16
N MET A 566 -2.16 4.54 -13.86
CA MET A 566 -1.17 3.46 -13.92
C MET A 566 0.15 3.93 -14.52
N PHE A 567 0.10 4.69 -15.61
CA PHE A 567 1.28 5.23 -16.27
C PHE A 567 2.02 6.21 -15.36
N LEU A 568 1.34 7.20 -14.78
CA LEU A 568 2.01 8.26 -14.01
C LEU A 568 2.54 7.77 -12.65
N ASN A 569 1.90 6.77 -12.04
CA ASN A 569 2.20 6.35 -10.67
C ASN A 569 2.87 4.98 -10.61
N SER A 570 2.22 3.94 -11.13
CA SER A 570 2.64 2.54 -10.94
C SER A 570 3.74 2.10 -11.90
N PHE A 571 3.76 2.61 -13.14
CA PHE A 571 4.72 2.19 -14.14
C PHE A 571 6.18 2.59 -13.84
N PRO A 572 6.50 3.84 -13.42
CA PRO A 572 7.86 4.21 -13.05
C PRO A 572 8.42 3.37 -11.90
N THR A 573 7.58 3.07 -10.92
CA THR A 573 7.97 2.31 -9.72
C THR A 573 8.16 0.82 -10.06
N PHE A 574 7.36 0.28 -10.97
CA PHE A 574 7.55 -1.04 -11.56
C PHE A 574 8.89 -1.17 -12.31
N LEU A 575 9.21 -0.23 -13.20
CA LEU A 575 10.49 -0.23 -13.92
C LEU A 575 11.69 -0.20 -12.96
N HIS A 576 11.58 0.58 -11.88
CA HIS A 576 12.60 0.62 -10.83
C HIS A 576 12.73 -0.72 -10.10
N ALA A 577 11.61 -1.37 -9.77
CA ALA A 577 11.61 -2.67 -9.11
C ALA A 577 12.24 -3.75 -9.98
N ILE A 578 11.90 -3.79 -11.27
CA ILE A 578 12.49 -4.70 -12.25
C ILE A 578 14.00 -4.48 -12.38
N ARG A 579 14.43 -3.23 -12.50
CA ARG A 579 15.86 -2.88 -12.62
C ARG A 579 16.65 -3.37 -11.40
N ASN A 580 16.10 -3.19 -10.20
CA ASN A 580 16.75 -3.61 -8.96
C ASN A 580 16.80 -5.14 -8.79
N GLN A 581 15.89 -5.88 -9.41
CA GLN A 581 15.92 -7.35 -9.40
C GLN A 581 17.00 -7.92 -10.32
N GLY A 582 17.67 -7.08 -11.14
CA GLY A 582 18.68 -7.52 -12.09
C GLY A 582 18.13 -8.48 -13.16
N GLN A 583 16.80 -8.62 -13.24
CA GLN A 583 16.13 -9.69 -13.98
C GLN A 583 15.81 -9.34 -15.43
N TYR A 584 15.98 -8.07 -15.83
CA TYR A 584 15.75 -7.62 -17.18
C TYR A 584 16.83 -6.64 -17.62
N THR A 585 17.86 -7.16 -18.28
CA THR A 585 18.44 -6.42 -19.42
C THR A 585 17.40 -6.53 -20.52
N VAL A 586 16.48 -5.56 -20.60
CA VAL A 586 15.62 -5.45 -21.77
C VAL A 586 16.57 -5.15 -22.92
N ASP A 587 16.99 -6.18 -23.65
CA ASP A 587 17.53 -6.01 -24.99
C ASP A 587 16.36 -5.44 -25.80
N ILE A 588 16.27 -4.11 -25.83
CA ILE A 588 15.39 -3.39 -26.72
C ILE A 588 15.98 -3.63 -28.11
N ALA A 589 15.68 -4.81 -28.65
CA ALA A 589 16.05 -5.27 -29.97
C ALA A 589 15.40 -4.30 -30.96
N GLY A 590 16.13 -3.24 -31.32
CA GLY A 590 15.61 -2.15 -32.13
C GLY A 590 16.21 -0.77 -31.81
N SER A 591 16.89 -0.58 -30.68
CA SER A 591 17.72 0.61 -30.49
C SER A 591 19.05 0.40 -31.23
N GLY A 592 19.03 0.52 -32.55
CA GLY A 592 20.26 0.59 -33.34
C GLY A 592 21.17 1.66 -32.76
N ASP A 593 22.41 1.26 -32.45
CA ASP A 593 23.57 2.05 -32.04
C ASP A 593 23.32 3.56 -31.87
N ILE A 594 22.62 3.94 -30.79
CA ILE A 594 22.78 5.29 -30.26
C ILE A 594 24.05 5.23 -29.43
N HIS A 595 25.16 5.56 -30.10
CA HIS A 595 26.43 5.86 -29.46
C HIS A 595 26.17 6.73 -28.24
N GLU A 596 26.34 6.16 -27.05
CA GLU A 596 26.39 6.91 -25.80
C GLU A 596 27.53 7.95 -25.97
N PRO A 597 27.26 9.26 -25.96
CA PRO A 597 28.34 10.24 -25.99
C PRO A 597 29.13 10.03 -24.70
N GLY A 598 30.35 9.53 -24.85
CA GLY A 598 31.26 9.26 -23.75
C GLY A 598 31.34 10.48 -22.85
N ILE A 599 30.79 10.35 -21.64
CA ILE A 599 31.09 11.26 -20.54
C ILE A 599 32.54 10.96 -20.19
N GLY A 600 33.46 11.67 -20.85
CA GLY A 600 34.87 11.70 -20.52
C GLY A 600 35.01 12.18 -19.09
N VAL A 601 35.22 11.24 -18.17
CA VAL A 601 35.81 11.53 -16.87
C VAL A 601 37.29 11.75 -17.13
N ASP A 602 37.66 13.00 -17.37
CA ASP A 602 39.03 13.48 -17.43
C ASP A 602 39.70 13.21 -16.08
N ASN A 603 40.41 12.08 -15.98
CA ASN A 603 41.38 11.83 -14.91
C ASN A 603 42.75 12.34 -15.37
N GLY A 604 42.86 13.66 -15.56
CA GLY A 604 44.11 14.36 -15.79
C GLY A 604 44.63 14.98 -14.51
N MET A 605 45.37 14.22 -13.70
CA MET A 605 46.26 14.80 -12.69
C MET A 605 47.57 13.99 -12.65
N GLU A 606 48.37 14.22 -13.69
CA GLU A 606 49.75 13.81 -13.82
C GLU A 606 50.58 14.55 -12.75
N LYS A 607 50.94 13.83 -11.67
CA LYS A 607 51.94 14.32 -10.71
C LYS A 607 53.33 14.08 -11.30
N GLY A 608 53.95 15.15 -11.79
CA GLY A 608 55.40 15.20 -11.99
C GLY A 608 56.11 15.04 -10.65
N GLY A 609 56.90 13.96 -10.53
CA GLY A 609 57.77 13.68 -9.39
C GLY A 609 59.17 13.38 -9.90
N SER A 610 60.01 14.42 -9.93
CA SER A 610 61.44 14.33 -10.20
C SER A 610 62.14 13.55 -9.08
N GLN A 611 62.89 12.51 -9.43
CA GLN A 611 63.79 11.79 -8.54
C GLN A 611 65.10 12.57 -8.41
N GLY A 612 65.47 12.94 -7.19
CA GLY A 612 66.82 13.32 -6.79
C GLY A 612 67.24 12.46 -5.59
N PRO A 613 68.45 11.88 -5.56
CA PRO A 613 68.91 11.10 -4.44
C PRO A 613 69.64 12.00 -3.44
N MET A 614 69.33 11.89 -2.15
CA MET A 614 70.18 12.45 -1.10
C MET A 614 70.44 11.42 0.00
N GLU A 615 71.75 11.13 0.07
CA GLU A 615 72.59 10.59 1.12
C GLU A 615 72.01 10.36 2.51
N SER A 616 72.33 9.16 3.00
CA SER A 616 72.44 8.74 4.38
C SER A 616 73.54 9.50 5.14
N GLY A 617 73.21 10.03 6.31
CA GLY A 617 74.17 10.52 7.30
C GLY A 617 73.54 10.52 8.69
N GLU A 618 73.77 9.44 9.44
CA GLU A 618 73.75 9.38 10.91
C GLU A 618 74.96 10.17 11.49
N PRO A 619 75.05 10.48 12.80
CA PRO A 619 74.39 9.80 13.95
C PRO A 619 73.47 10.65 14.84
#